data_AF-C1FNX6-F1
#
_entry.id   AF-C1FNX6-F1
#
_cell.length_a   1.000
_cell.length_b   1.000
_cell.length_c   1.000
_cell.angle_alpha   90.00
_cell.angle_beta   90.00
_cell.angle_gamma   90.00
#
_symmetry.space_group_name_H-M   'P 1'
#
loop_
_entity.id
_entity.type
_entity.pdbx_description
1 polymer ?
#
loop_
_entity_poly.entity_id
_entity_poly.type
_entity_poly.pdbx_seq_one_letter_code
_entity_poly.pdbx_strand_id
1 'polypeptide(L)'
;MHDTYLIDRIWAKVQEVCIENKFEKLTKLVVTVDNNSHVNKENLYDYITKCNNNLVDENIEIVVERQPIDEQTAIIKLLEGDVSDC
;
A
#
# COMPACT_ATOMS: atom_id res chain seq x y z
N MET A 1 -6.11 4.81 19.42
CA MET A 1 -6.15 4.43 18.00
C MET A 1 -4.71 4.44 17.51
N HIS A 2 -4.05 3.28 17.42
CA HIS A 2 -2.60 3.18 17.15
C HIS A 2 -2.29 2.44 15.83
N ASP A 3 -3.27 1.69 15.30
CA ASP A 3 -3.10 0.78 14.17
C ASP A 3 -2.97 1.46 12.80
N THR A 4 -3.31 2.75 12.67
CA THR A 4 -3.25 3.48 11.40
C THR A 4 -1.88 4.09 11.08
N TYR A 5 -0.97 4.22 12.05
CA TYR A 5 0.33 4.88 11.83
C TYR A 5 1.19 4.17 10.78
N LEU A 6 1.20 2.84 10.81
CA LEU A 6 1.92 2.03 9.83
C LEU A 6 1.32 2.16 8.44
N ILE A 7 0.00 2.09 8.35
CA ILE A 7 -0.74 2.18 7.09
C ILE A 7 -0.50 3.56 6.45
N ASP A 8 -0.54 4.62 7.24
CA ASP A 8 -0.27 5.99 6.81
C ASP A 8 1.15 6.14 6.23
N ARG A 9 2.16 5.57 6.90
CA ARG A 9 3.55 5.55 6.39
C ARG A 9 3.71 4.76 5.09
N ILE A 10 3.08 3.58 5.01
CA ILE A 10 3.09 2.76 3.78
C ILE A 10 2.45 3.58 2.66
N TRP A 11 1.30 4.20 2.93
CA TRP A 11 0.56 4.96 1.95
C TRP A 11 1.33 6.21 1.49
N ALA A 12 1.94 6.95 2.40
CA ALA A 12 2.80 8.09 2.05
C ALA A 12 3.92 7.67 1.09
N LYS A 13 4.59 6.54 1.36
CA LYS A 13 5.61 6.00 0.46
C LYS A 13 5.06 5.54 -0.87
N VAL A 14 3.91 4.88 -0.89
CA VAL A 14 3.21 4.49 -2.12
C VAL A 14 2.89 5.72 -2.96
N GLN A 15 2.38 6.79 -2.35
CA GLN A 15 2.08 8.05 -3.04
C GLN A 15 3.33 8.71 -3.61
N GLU A 16 4.42 8.78 -2.85
CA GLU A 16 5.71 9.31 -3.35
C GLU A 16 6.15 8.54 -4.60
N VAL A 17 6.14 7.20 -4.55
CA VAL A 17 6.50 6.35 -5.68
C VAL A 17 5.54 6.55 -6.85
N CYS A 18 4.24 6.71 -6.60
CA CYS A 18 3.26 7.00 -7.66
C CYS A 18 3.50 8.34 -8.33
N ILE A 19 3.84 9.38 -7.57
CA ILE A 19 4.14 10.69 -8.13
C ILE A 19 5.45 10.65 -8.92
N GLU A 20 6.48 9.98 -8.41
CA GLU A 20 7.77 9.82 -9.11
C GLU A 20 7.61 9.05 -10.44
N ASN A 21 6.83 7.97 -10.43
CA ASN A 21 6.61 7.14 -11.60
C ASN A 21 5.45 7.62 -12.49
N LYS A 22 4.71 8.66 -12.07
CA LYS A 22 3.48 9.14 -12.71
C LYS A 22 2.43 8.03 -12.91
N PHE A 23 2.28 7.17 -11.90
CA PHE A 23 1.18 6.20 -11.88
C PHE A 23 -0.14 6.96 -11.77
N GLU A 24 -1.02 6.78 -12.76
CA GLU A 24 -2.39 7.28 -12.69
C GLU A 24 -3.24 6.38 -11.79
N LYS A 25 -3.02 5.07 -11.84
CA LYS A 25 -3.76 4.09 -11.06
C LYS A 25 -2.88 2.95 -10.57
N LEU A 26 -2.90 2.65 -9.27
CA LEU A 26 -2.33 1.41 -8.75
C LEU A 26 -3.18 0.21 -9.18
N THR A 27 -2.51 -0.80 -9.70
CA THR A 27 -3.10 -2.08 -10.09
C THR A 27 -2.70 -3.19 -9.14
N LYS A 28 -1.51 -3.12 -8.54
CA LYS A 28 -1.03 -4.16 -7.61
C LYS A 28 -0.09 -3.60 -6.56
N LEU A 29 -0.27 -4.07 -5.33
CA LEU A 29 0.55 -3.70 -4.18
C LEU A 29 0.89 -4.93 -3.35
N VAL A 30 2.19 -5.22 -3.23
CA VAL A 30 2.71 -6.29 -2.39
C VAL A 30 3.48 -5.66 -1.25
N VAL A 31 2.99 -5.89 -0.03
CA VAL A 31 3.57 -5.37 1.20
C VAL A 31 3.85 -6.50 2.15
N THR A 32 5.04 -6.47 2.73
CA THR A 32 5.45 -7.38 3.79
C THR A 32 5.40 -6.64 5.11
N VAL A 33 4.70 -7.21 6.09
CA VAL A 33 4.55 -6.64 7.44
C VAL A 33 5.04 -7.64 8.49
N ASP A 34 5.34 -7.13 9.67
CA ASP A 34 5.64 -7.98 10.82
C ASP A 34 4.44 -8.84 11.23
N ASN A 35 4.70 -10.01 11.80
CA ASN A 35 3.67 -10.94 12.23
C ASN A 35 2.85 -10.42 13.41
N ASN A 36 3.38 -9.47 14.19
CA ASN A 36 2.72 -8.78 15.28
C ASN A 36 1.95 -7.52 14.79
N SER A 37 2.07 -7.14 13.50
CA SER A 37 1.31 -6.03 12.95
C SER A 37 -0.16 -6.42 12.69
N HIS A 38 -1.08 -5.55 13.09
CA HIS A 38 -2.50 -5.62 12.76
C HIS A 38 -2.84 -5.17 11.32
N VAL A 39 -1.82 -4.92 10.50
CA VAL A 39 -1.99 -4.54 9.10
C VAL A 39 -2.44 -5.78 8.32
N ASN A 40 -3.69 -5.72 7.86
CA ASN A 40 -4.29 -6.75 7.01
C ASN A 40 -4.68 -6.15 5.67
N LYS A 41 -4.82 -7.01 4.65
CA LYS A 41 -5.24 -6.59 3.30
C LYS A 41 -6.52 -5.74 3.34
N GLU A 42 -7.47 -6.11 4.19
CA GLU A 42 -8.77 -5.43 4.29
C GLU A 42 -8.63 -4.04 4.91
N ASN A 43 -7.86 -3.90 5.99
CA ASN A 43 -7.58 -2.59 6.60
C ASN A 43 -6.80 -1.68 5.63
N LEU A 44 -5.82 -2.24 4.92
CA LEU A 44 -5.04 -1.49 3.95
C LEU A 44 -5.94 -1.03 2.79
N TYR A 45 -6.73 -1.93 2.23
CA TYR A 45 -7.67 -1.64 1.14
C TYR A 45 -8.72 -0.59 1.54
N ASP A 46 -9.35 -0.74 2.71
CA ASP A 46 -10.36 0.19 3.20
C ASP A 46 -9.75 1.59 3.43
N TYR A 47 -8.54 1.64 4.01
CA TYR A 47 -7.83 2.90 4.22
C TYR A 47 -7.47 3.56 2.88
N ILE A 48 -6.89 2.81 1.94
CA ILE A 48 -6.47 3.30 0.63
C ILE A 48 -7.68 3.83 -0.16
N THR A 49 -8.75 3.05 -0.21
CA THR A 49 -10.01 3.43 -0.88
C THR A 49 -10.63 4.67 -0.25
N LYS A 50 -10.60 4.79 1.09
CA LYS A 50 -11.06 5.98 1.80
C LYS A 50 -10.19 7.21 1.56
N CYS A 51 -8.87 7.02 1.48
CA CYS A 51 -7.93 8.11 1.36
C CYS A 51 -7.86 8.66 -0.06
N ASN A 52 -7.85 7.77 -1.06
CA ASN A 52 -7.61 8.13 -2.46
C ASN A 52 -8.18 7.09 -3.44
N ASN A 53 -9.50 7.08 -3.59
CA ASN A 53 -10.19 6.23 -4.56
C ASN A 53 -9.80 6.51 -6.03
N ASN A 54 -9.30 7.71 -6.35
CA ASN A 54 -8.93 8.04 -7.73
C ASN A 54 -7.58 7.45 -8.16
N LEU A 55 -6.67 7.19 -7.22
CA LEU A 55 -5.30 6.74 -7.48
C LEU A 55 -5.17 5.22 -7.47
N VAL A 56 -6.24 4.51 -7.09
CA VAL A 56 -6.26 3.07 -6.88
C VAL A 56 -7.37 2.51 -7.72
N ASP A 57 -7.06 1.48 -8.52
CA ASP A 57 -8.08 0.84 -9.32
C ASP A 57 -9.04 0.05 -8.43
N GLU A 58 -10.31 -0.03 -8.83
CA GLU A 58 -11.35 -0.77 -8.10
C GLU A 58 -10.99 -2.26 -7.94
N ASN A 59 -10.10 -2.76 -8.81
CA ASN A 59 -9.61 -4.13 -8.82
C ASN A 59 -8.15 -4.26 -8.37
N ILE A 60 -7.62 -3.33 -7.56
CA ILE A 60 -6.24 -3.41 -7.06
C ILE A 60 -5.97 -4.77 -6.36
N GLU A 61 -4.89 -5.43 -6.76
CA GLU A 61 -4.44 -6.67 -6.14
C GLU A 61 -3.52 -6.34 -4.95
N ILE A 62 -4.06 -6.44 -3.72
CA ILE A 62 -3.29 -6.21 -2.49
C ILE A 62 -2.86 -7.54 -1.87
N VAL A 63 -1.55 -7.77 -1.82
CA VAL A 63 -0.94 -8.95 -1.19
C VAL A 63 -0.19 -8.51 0.06
N VAL A 64 -0.64 -8.99 1.21
CA VAL A 64 0.03 -8.76 2.51
C VAL A 64 0.75 -10.04 2.91
N GLU A 65 2.07 -10.02 2.84
CA GLU A 65 2.91 -11.10 3.35
C GLU A 65 3.32 -10.80 4.80
N ARG A 66 3.36 -11.84 5.64
CA ARG A 66 3.86 -11.71 7.01
C ARG A 66 5.24 -12.35 7.10
N GLN A 67 6.24 -11.56 7.46
CA GLN A 67 7.59 -12.04 7.68
C GLN A 67 8.08 -11.58 9.05
N PRO A 68 9.02 -12.29 9.69
CA PRO A 68 9.63 -11.86 10.94
C PRO A 68 10.58 -10.68 10.69
N ILE A 69 10.00 -9.51 10.46
CA ILE A 69 10.69 -8.22 10.32
C ILE A 69 10.49 -7.41 11.60
N ASP A 70 11.19 -6.28 11.72
CA ASP A 70 11.08 -5.43 12.90
C ASP A 70 9.63 -4.97 13.17
N GLU A 71 9.29 -4.91 14.46
CA GLU A 71 7.98 -4.42 14.89
C GLU A 71 7.79 -2.98 14.35
N GLN A 72 6.59 -2.68 13.86
CA GLN A 72 6.30 -1.41 13.18
C GLN A 72 7.13 -1.15 11.91
N THR A 73 7.57 -2.20 11.24
CA THR A 73 8.16 -2.10 9.90
C THR A 73 7.22 -2.70 8.85
N ALA A 74 7.18 -2.06 7.69
CA ALA A 74 6.53 -2.57 6.50
C ALA A 74 7.44 -2.35 5.30
N ILE A 75 7.56 -3.37 4.46
CA ILE A 75 8.41 -3.37 3.28
C ILE A 75 7.51 -3.51 2.06
N ILE A 76 7.51 -2.50 1.19
CA ILE A 76 6.84 -2.60 -0.11
C ILE A 76 7.73 -3.45 -1.00
N LYS A 77 7.33 -4.70 -1.23
CA LYS A 77 8.09 -5.63 -2.10
C LYS A 77 7.92 -5.26 -3.57
N LEU A 78 6.70 -4.92 -3.94
CA LEU A 78 6.34 -4.68 -5.33
C LEU A 78 5.15 -3.75 -5.38
N LEU A 79 5.21 -2.82 -6.33
CA LEU A 79 4.19 -1.83 -6.57
C LEU A 79 4.08 -1.70 -8.08
N GLU A 80 2.89 -1.98 -8.61
CA GLU A 80 2.57 -1.80 -10.02
C GLU A 80 1.43 -0.79 -10.14
N GLY A 81 1.59 0.10 -11.09
CA GLY A 81 0.57 1.06 -11.47
C GLY A 81 0.59 1.27 -12.96
N ASP A 82 -0.56 1.67 -13.47
CA ASP A 82 -0.74 2.09 -14.85
C ASP A 82 -0.18 3.50 -14.99
N VAL A 83 0.82 3.65 -15.86
CA VAL A 83 1.32 4.95 -16.30
C VAL A 83 0.66 5.24 -17.63
N SER A 84 -0.04 6.37 -17.74
CA SER A 84 -0.49 6.84 -19.05
C SER A 84 0.70 7.48 -19.75
N ASP A 85 1.53 6.64 -20.37
CA ASP A 85 2.54 7.08 -21.31
C ASP A 85 1.82 7.50 -22.61
N CYS A 86 1.80 8.81 -22.89
CA CYS A 86 1.31 9.38 -24.15
C CYS A 86 2.36 9.30 -25.25
#